data_AF-A0A497J716-F1
#
_entry.id   AF-A0A497J716-F1
#
_cell.length_a   1.000
_cell.length_b   1.000
_cell.length_c   1.000
_cell.angle_alpha   90.00
_cell.angle_beta   90.00
_cell.angle_gamma   90.00
#
_symmetry.space_group_name_H-M   'P 1'
#
loop_
_entity.id
_entity.type
_entity.pdbx_description
1 polymer ?
#
loop_
_entity_poly.entity_id
_entity_poly.type
_entity_poly.pdbx_seq_one_letter_code
_entity_poly.pdbx_strand_id
1 'polypeptide(L)'
;MKNFVFKLALSVTMVLGILCISPSQTVTGASSESPSLENPKLTPENEEWGSVFVYEVTYRDAENNMPAMGYPKVYIDGNPKTMEKKDQTDNDATDGVIYRFYWATTTS
;
A
#
# COMPACT_ATOMS: atom_id res chain seq x y z
N MET A 1 1.85 71.56 -16.16
CA MET A 1 2.54 70.24 -16.17
C MET A 1 3.32 70.08 -14.87
N LYS A 2 3.50 68.83 -14.44
CA LYS A 2 3.63 68.37 -13.05
C LYS A 2 4.90 68.84 -12.33
N ASN A 3 4.72 69.22 -11.06
CA ASN A 3 5.77 69.46 -10.08
C ASN A 3 6.23 68.11 -9.51
N PHE A 4 7.53 67.89 -9.37
CA PHE A 4 8.07 66.73 -8.66
C PHE A 4 9.12 67.22 -7.66
N VAL A 5 8.71 67.38 -6.40
CA VAL A 5 9.60 67.69 -5.28
C VAL A 5 9.72 66.42 -4.45
N PHE A 6 10.93 65.87 -4.38
CA PHE A 6 11.28 64.73 -3.55
C PHE A 6 11.38 65.22 -2.09
N LYS A 7 10.41 64.87 -1.24
CA LYS A 7 10.56 64.97 0.21
C LYS A 7 10.69 63.58 0.79
N LEU A 8 11.91 63.28 1.23
CA LEU A 8 12.27 62.15 2.06
C LEU A 8 11.52 62.27 3.40
N ALA A 9 10.50 61.43 3.61
CA ALA A 9 9.89 61.25 4.92
C ALA A 9 10.42 59.96 5.54
N LEU A 10 11.25 60.11 6.56
CA LEU A 10 11.66 59.04 7.46
C LEU A 10 10.44 58.69 8.33
N SER A 11 9.74 57.59 8.02
CA SER A 11 8.65 57.06 8.86
C SER A 11 9.05 55.68 9.37
N VAL A 12 9.61 55.65 10.57
CA VAL A 12 9.69 54.43 11.37
C VAL A 12 8.30 54.23 11.97
N THR A 13 7.52 53.33 11.38
CA THR A 13 6.27 52.86 11.98
C THR A 13 6.43 51.40 12.37
N MET A 14 6.40 51.22 13.68
CA MET A 14 6.49 50.00 14.45
C MET A 14 5.39 48.99 14.04
N VAL A 15 5.86 47.81 13.64
CA VAL A 15 5.23 46.48 13.58
C VAL A 15 3.72 46.43 13.88
N LEU A 16 2.90 46.20 12.85
CA LEU A 16 1.60 45.53 13.01
C LEU A 16 1.27 44.67 11.78
N GLY A 17 1.43 43.36 11.95
CA GLY A 17 0.61 42.33 11.32
C GLY A 17 0.64 42.21 9.79
N ILE A 18 1.64 41.53 9.25
CA ILE A 18 1.41 40.51 8.20
C ILE A 18 2.27 39.31 8.55
N LEU A 19 1.65 38.35 9.24
CA LEU A 19 2.15 36.99 9.29
C LEU A 19 2.17 36.50 7.85
N CYS A 20 3.34 36.46 7.23
CA CYS A 20 3.56 35.71 6.00
C CYS A 20 3.37 34.22 6.34
N ILE A 21 2.12 33.77 6.42
CA ILE A 21 1.80 32.36 6.28
C ILE A 21 2.15 32.01 4.83
N SER A 22 3.36 31.50 4.63
CA SER A 22 3.58 30.52 3.58
C SER A 22 2.46 29.49 3.69
N PRO A 23 1.88 28.95 2.60
CA PRO A 23 1.13 27.73 2.75
C PRO A 23 2.08 26.73 3.39
N SER A 24 1.86 26.43 4.67
CA SER A 24 2.38 25.23 5.28
C SER A 24 1.70 24.15 4.48
N GLN A 25 2.43 23.57 3.52
CA GLN A 25 1.99 22.32 2.94
C GLN A 25 1.80 21.42 4.15
N THR A 26 0.55 21.09 4.45
CA THR A 26 0.28 19.86 5.16
C THR A 26 0.77 18.80 4.20
N VAL A 27 2.06 18.49 4.31
CA VAL A 27 2.55 17.16 4.03
C VAL A 27 1.84 16.32 5.09
N THR A 28 0.57 16.01 4.82
CA THR A 28 -0.07 14.86 5.40
C THR A 28 0.79 13.72 4.87
N GLY A 29 1.84 13.38 5.63
CA GLY A 29 2.52 12.13 5.41
C GLY A 29 1.41 11.11 5.49
N ALA A 30 1.03 10.56 4.33
CA ALA A 30 0.19 9.40 4.29
C ALA A 30 0.86 8.42 5.25
N SER A 31 0.22 8.15 6.38
CA SER A 31 0.59 7.01 7.19
C SER A 31 0.22 5.82 6.32
N SER A 32 1.11 5.44 5.41
CA SER A 32 0.93 4.25 4.60
C SER A 32 0.89 3.09 5.58
N GLU A 33 -0.28 2.49 5.74
CA GLU A 33 -0.37 1.28 6.53
C GLU A 33 0.32 0.17 5.71
N SER A 34 1.21 -0.59 6.37
CA SER A 34 1.83 -1.72 5.68
C SER A 34 0.74 -2.76 5.38
N PRO A 35 0.79 -3.43 4.21
CA PRO A 35 -0.18 -4.46 3.89
C PRO A 35 -0.13 -5.63 4.88
N SER A 36 -1.26 -6.32 5.02
CA SER A 36 -1.42 -7.51 5.86
C SER A 36 -1.66 -8.76 5.00
N LEU A 37 -1.22 -9.90 5.54
CA LEU A 37 -1.63 -11.23 5.09
C LEU A 37 -2.51 -11.84 6.16
N GLU A 38 -3.73 -12.20 5.79
CA GLU A 38 -4.80 -12.59 6.69
C GLU A 38 -5.37 -13.96 6.28
N ASN A 39 -6.02 -14.62 7.24
CA ASN A 39 -6.77 -15.87 7.02
C ASN A 39 -6.02 -16.95 6.20
N PRO A 40 -4.80 -17.34 6.58
CA PRO A 40 -4.11 -18.43 5.89
C PRO A 40 -4.94 -19.71 5.99
N LYS A 41 -5.07 -20.43 4.87
CA LYS A 41 -5.87 -21.64 4.77
C LYS A 41 -5.17 -22.69 3.93
N LEU A 42 -5.18 -23.91 4.43
CA LEU A 42 -4.73 -25.11 3.73
C LEU A 42 -5.93 -26.04 3.59
N THR A 43 -6.18 -26.55 2.39
CA THR A 43 -7.26 -27.52 2.17
C THR A 43 -6.84 -28.57 1.16
N PRO A 44 -6.97 -29.86 1.49
CA PRO A 44 -7.24 -30.41 2.83
C PRO A 44 -6.05 -30.23 3.79
N GLU A 45 -6.28 -30.25 5.10
CA GLU A 45 -5.20 -30.06 6.10
C GLU A 45 -4.31 -31.30 6.24
N ASN A 46 -4.84 -32.48 5.95
CA ASN A 46 -4.13 -33.75 5.98
C ASN A 46 -4.75 -34.72 4.98
N GLU A 47 -3.94 -35.27 4.08
CA GLU A 47 -4.34 -36.28 3.11
C GLU A 47 -3.15 -37.17 2.72
N GLU A 48 -3.44 -38.23 1.97
CA GLU A 48 -2.43 -39.12 1.38
C GLU A 48 -1.56 -38.44 0.32
N TRP A 49 -0.37 -39.01 0.12
CA TRP A 49 0.52 -38.64 -0.97
C TRP A 49 -0.15 -38.91 -2.31
N GLY A 50 -0.11 -37.92 -3.20
CA GLY A 50 -0.83 -37.88 -4.47
C GLY A 50 -1.99 -36.88 -4.47
N SER A 51 -2.40 -36.39 -3.30
CA SER A 51 -3.47 -35.39 -3.17
C SER A 51 -3.04 -33.99 -3.62
N VAL A 52 -4.04 -33.20 -4.01
CA VAL A 52 -3.86 -31.77 -4.32
C VAL A 52 -4.19 -30.94 -3.09
N PHE A 53 -3.20 -30.22 -2.60
CA PHE A 53 -3.32 -29.24 -1.53
C PHE A 53 -3.55 -27.86 -2.12
N VAL A 54 -4.46 -27.09 -1.51
CA VAL A 54 -4.78 -25.72 -1.88
C VAL A 54 -4.38 -24.80 -0.73
N TYR A 55 -3.43 -23.93 -0.99
CA TYR A 55 -3.02 -22.87 -0.09
C TYR A 55 -3.75 -21.59 -0.47
N GLU A 56 -4.44 -20.95 0.46
CA GLU A 56 -5.10 -19.64 0.28
C GLU A 56 -4.61 -18.64 1.34
N VAL A 57 -4.55 -17.37 0.98
CA VAL A 57 -4.28 -16.24 1.90
C VAL A 57 -5.00 -15.00 1.40
N THR A 58 -5.50 -14.17 2.30
CA THR A 58 -6.08 -12.86 1.96
C THR A 58 -5.00 -11.80 2.07
N TYR A 59 -4.80 -11.02 1.01
CA TYR A 59 -3.96 -9.83 1.03
C TYR A 59 -4.84 -8.58 1.20
N ARG A 60 -4.49 -7.72 2.16
CA ARG A 60 -5.19 -6.46 2.42
C ARG A 60 -4.20 -5.30 2.49
N ASP A 61 -4.57 -4.18 1.87
CA ASP A 61 -3.80 -2.93 1.88
C ASP A 61 -4.78 -1.75 1.94
N ALA A 62 -4.58 -0.85 2.91
CA ALA A 62 -5.51 0.25 3.17
C ALA A 62 -5.53 1.31 2.05
N GLU A 63 -4.45 1.41 1.28
CA GLU A 63 -4.30 2.34 0.17
C GLU A 63 -4.55 1.68 -1.21
N ASN A 64 -5.07 0.45 -1.22
CA ASN A 64 -5.33 -0.34 -2.42
C ASN A 64 -4.06 -0.66 -3.25
N ASN A 65 -2.89 -0.73 -2.62
CA ASN A 65 -1.67 -1.13 -3.31
C ASN A 65 -1.65 -2.65 -3.49
N MET A 66 -1.77 -3.11 -4.73
CA MET A 66 -1.61 -4.53 -5.05
C MET A 66 -0.18 -5.02 -4.76
N PRO A 67 0.02 -6.32 -4.45
CA PRO A 67 1.34 -6.91 -4.32
C PRO A 67 2.20 -6.68 -5.56
N ALA A 68 3.51 -6.54 -5.35
CA ALA A 68 4.47 -6.50 -6.46
C ALA A 68 4.41 -7.79 -7.32
N MET A 69 4.82 -7.68 -8.58
CA MET A 69 4.86 -8.83 -9.49
C MET A 69 5.63 -10.01 -8.88
N GLY A 70 5.03 -11.20 -8.93
CA GLY A 70 5.59 -12.43 -8.36
C GLY A 70 5.28 -12.67 -6.88
N TYR A 71 4.48 -11.80 -6.25
CA TYR A 71 3.95 -11.93 -4.89
C TYR A 71 2.42 -12.00 -4.89
N PRO A 72 1.80 -12.54 -3.82
CA PRO A 72 2.42 -13.13 -2.63
C PRO A 72 3.01 -14.53 -2.91
N LYS A 73 3.77 -15.04 -1.93
CA LYS A 73 4.43 -16.34 -2.01
C LYS A 73 4.05 -17.20 -0.81
N VAL A 74 3.77 -18.47 -1.06
CA VAL A 74 3.77 -19.51 -0.05
C VAL A 74 5.14 -20.20 -0.06
N TYR A 75 5.67 -20.54 1.12
CA TYR A 75 6.92 -21.28 1.25
C TYR A 75 6.58 -22.72 1.69
N ILE A 76 6.82 -23.68 0.80
CA ILE A 76 6.59 -25.11 1.07
C ILE A 76 7.98 -25.75 1.19
N ASP A 77 8.30 -26.28 2.36
CA ASP A 77 9.63 -26.83 2.70
C ASP A 77 10.78 -25.85 2.37
N GLY A 78 10.57 -24.56 2.66
CA GLY A 78 11.52 -23.49 2.39
C GLY A 78 11.59 -23.04 0.91
N ASN A 79 10.87 -23.70 0.00
CA ASN A 79 10.83 -23.34 -1.41
C ASN A 79 9.70 -22.35 -1.70
N PRO A 80 10.00 -21.16 -2.26
CA PRO A 80 8.99 -20.18 -2.60
C PRO A 80 8.15 -20.62 -3.80
N LYS A 81 6.83 -20.46 -3.68
CA LYS A 81 5.86 -20.63 -4.76
C LYS A 81 5.02 -19.38 -4.87
N THR A 82 5.01 -18.75 -6.05
CA THR A 82 4.14 -17.60 -6.31
C THR A 82 2.69 -18.05 -6.34
N MET A 83 1.84 -17.29 -5.66
CA MET A 83 0.39 -17.52 -5.62
C MET A 83 -0.30 -16.64 -6.66
N GLU A 84 -1.46 -17.08 -7.13
CA GLU A 84 -2.27 -16.36 -8.12
C GLU A 84 -3.57 -15.89 -7.49
N LYS A 85 -4.16 -14.80 -8.00
CA LYS A 85 -5.49 -14.39 -7.51
C LYS A 85 -6.50 -15.51 -7.72
N LYS A 86 -7.33 -15.74 -6.70
CA LYS A 86 -8.47 -16.65 -6.80
C LYS A 86 -9.51 -16.11 -7.78
N ASP A 87 -9.76 -14.82 -7.75
CA ASP A 87 -10.53 -14.07 -8.74
C ASP A 87 -9.61 -13.09 -9.47
N GLN A 88 -9.42 -13.27 -10.77
CA GLN A 88 -8.52 -12.44 -11.58
C GLN A 88 -9.03 -11.01 -11.78
N THR A 89 -10.33 -10.79 -11.55
CA THR A 89 -10.98 -9.49 -11.72
C THR A 89 -10.99 -8.67 -10.43
N ASP A 90 -10.73 -9.32 -9.30
CA ASP A 90 -10.62 -8.67 -8.00
C ASP A 90 -9.33 -7.83 -7.91
N ASN A 91 -9.50 -6.51 -7.91
CA ASN A 91 -8.42 -5.52 -7.86
C ASN A 91 -8.65 -4.52 -6.72
N ASP A 92 -9.35 -4.95 -5.67
CA ASP A 92 -9.59 -4.14 -4.48
C ASP A 92 -8.89 -4.79 -3.27
N ALA A 93 -7.67 -4.34 -2.99
CA ALA A 93 -6.96 -4.74 -1.78
C ALA A 93 -7.54 -4.10 -0.50
N THR A 94 -8.47 -3.14 -0.61
CA THR A 94 -9.07 -2.49 0.55
C THR A 94 -10.19 -3.30 1.18
N ASP A 95 -10.83 -4.22 0.46
CA ASP A 95 -11.75 -5.22 1.01
C ASP A 95 -11.10 -6.61 1.13
N GLY A 96 -10.08 -6.88 0.33
CA GLY A 96 -9.09 -7.94 0.50
C GLY A 96 -9.12 -8.94 -0.65
N VAL A 97 -7.96 -9.18 -1.25
CA VAL A 97 -7.82 -10.07 -2.41
C VAL A 97 -7.33 -11.45 -1.98
N ILE A 98 -8.06 -12.50 -2.35
CA ILE A 98 -7.66 -13.87 -2.05
C ILE A 98 -6.66 -14.37 -3.10
N TYR A 99 -5.51 -14.84 -2.64
CA TYR A 99 -4.49 -15.52 -3.44
C TYR A 99 -4.48 -17.01 -3.14
N ARG A 100 -4.16 -17.82 -4.16
CA ARG A 100 -4.19 -19.29 -4.11
C ARG A 100 -2.99 -19.92 -4.81
N PHE A 101 -2.54 -21.06 -4.28
CA PHE A 101 -1.57 -21.95 -4.91
C PHE A 101 -2.02 -23.41 -4.81
N TYR A 102 -1.93 -24.14 -5.93
CA TYR A 102 -2.21 -25.57 -5.99
C TYR A 102 -0.90 -26.36 -5.95
N TRP A 103 -0.81 -27.31 -5.02
CA TRP A 103 0.34 -28.18 -4.90
C TRP A 103 -0.09 -29.64 -4.98
N ALA A 104 0.52 -30.38 -5.90
CA ALA A 104 0.35 -31.82 -6.01
C ALA A 104 1.65 -32.50 -5.58
N THR A 105 1.58 -33.36 -4.57
CA THR A 105 2.68 -34.27 -4.25
C THR A 105 2.76 -35.32 -5.36
N THR A 106 3.88 -35.40 -6.06
CA THR A 106 4.08 -36.41 -7.10
C THR A 106 4.55 -37.71 -6.44
N THR A 107 3.81 -38.79 -6.61
CA THR A 107 4.30 -40.14 -6.27
C THR A 107 5.37 -40.51 -7.30
N SER A 108 6.60 -40.80 -6.83
CA SER A 108 7.70 -41.27 -7.70
C SER A 108 7.45 -42.67 -8.22
#